data_AF-A0A7L5AKN1-F1
#
_entry.id   AF-A0A7L5AKN1-F1
#
_cell.length_a   1.000
_cell.length_b   1.000
_cell.length_c   1.000
_cell.angle_alpha   90.00
_cell.angle_beta   90.00
_cell.angle_gamma   90.00
#
_symmetry.space_group_name_H-M   'P 1'
#
loop_
_entity.id
_entity.type
_entity.pdbx_description
1 polymer ?
#
loop_
_entity_poly.entity_id
_entity_poly.type
_entity_poly.pdbx_seq_one_letter_code
_entity_poly.pdbx_strand_id
1 'polypeptide(L)'
;MVIGTALAVLLTGCVAGESPEPAASAPIAPSSSPEDESEPSPLLPVYPDGYTIDNVQAETERVAVRITGLVAVAGLLGQDTYSQEVENTEREGSYWGVLNTITLEPDVEAEIQAASVAADLADAGWLLVDGAQSPSDYAVALTSSEDPERAWFLVLGADLSVPGESVVTVRLSSPPLP
;
A
#
# COMPACT_ATOMS: atom_id res chain seq x y z
N MET A 1 -32.82 0.33 -58.53
CA MET A 1 -33.88 -0.69 -58.55
C MET A 1 -34.08 -1.16 -57.12
N VAL A 2 -35.24 -0.82 -56.53
CA VAL A 2 -36.03 -1.52 -55.46
C VAL A 2 -35.25 -2.00 -54.21
N ILE A 3 -35.32 -1.31 -53.05
CA ILE A 3 -36.28 -1.46 -51.92
C ILE A 3 -36.21 -2.85 -51.25
N GLY A 4 -35.77 -2.95 -49.99
CA GLY A 4 -36.67 -3.11 -48.83
C GLY A 4 -36.28 -4.37 -48.03
N THR A 5 -36.78 -4.72 -46.85
CA THR A 5 -37.62 -4.14 -45.80
C THR A 5 -37.48 -5.12 -44.61
N ALA A 6 -37.69 -4.63 -43.39
CA ALA A 6 -37.74 -5.39 -42.14
C ALA A 6 -38.72 -6.58 -42.14
N LEU A 7 -38.52 -7.54 -41.22
CA LEU A 7 -39.57 -8.46 -40.80
C LEU A 7 -39.65 -8.51 -39.26
N ALA A 8 -40.72 -7.93 -38.74
CA ALA A 8 -41.23 -8.14 -37.39
C ALA A 8 -42.09 -9.41 -37.37
N VAL A 9 -42.01 -10.18 -36.29
CA VAL A 9 -42.95 -11.28 -36.02
C VAL A 9 -43.82 -10.89 -34.83
N LEU A 10 -45.10 -10.65 -35.14
CA LEU A 10 -46.22 -10.50 -34.22
C LEU A 10 -46.92 -11.86 -34.08
N LEU A 11 -47.14 -12.31 -32.84
CA LEU A 11 -48.07 -13.40 -32.53
C LEU A 11 -49.23 -12.81 -31.71
N THR A 12 -50.41 -12.82 -32.33
CA THR A 12 -51.70 -12.41 -31.78
C THR A 12 -52.51 -13.62 -31.29
N GLY A 13 -53.20 -13.44 -30.17
CA GLY A 13 -54.40 -14.21 -29.75
C GLY A 13 -54.56 -14.15 -28.21
N CYS A 14 -55.74 -13.99 -27.59
CA CYS A 14 -57.10 -13.63 -28.00
C CYS A 14 -57.85 -13.20 -26.71
N VAL A 15 -58.64 -12.14 -26.83
CA VAL A 15 -59.71 -11.48 -26.02
C VAL A 15 -60.29 -12.17 -24.76
N ALA A 16 -60.34 -11.39 -23.65
CA ALA A 16 -61.46 -11.16 -22.68
C ALA A 16 -60.80 -10.62 -21.38
N GLY A 17 -60.97 -9.38 -20.92
CA GLY A 17 -62.21 -8.67 -20.62
C GLY A 17 -62.37 -8.57 -19.11
N GLU A 18 -61.68 -7.62 -18.45
CA GLU A 18 -62.13 -6.93 -17.21
C GLU A 18 -61.16 -5.75 -16.88
N SER A 19 -61.69 -4.67 -16.34
CA SER A 19 -60.99 -3.45 -15.89
C SER A 19 -61.75 -2.94 -14.66
N PRO A 20 -61.19 -2.18 -13.69
CA PRO A 20 -59.79 -1.83 -13.37
C PRO A 20 -59.41 -2.10 -11.88
N GLU A 21 -58.11 -2.19 -11.55
CA GLU A 21 -57.64 -1.97 -10.16
C GLU A 21 -56.25 -1.30 -10.18
N PRO A 22 -55.98 -0.29 -9.31
CA PRO A 22 -54.78 0.53 -9.44
C PRO A 22 -53.58 -0.13 -8.75
N ALA A 23 -52.64 -0.65 -9.52
CA ALA A 23 -51.41 -1.22 -8.97
C ALA A 23 -50.36 -0.13 -8.71
N ALA A 24 -50.26 0.23 -7.44
CA ALA A 24 -49.10 0.65 -6.66
C ALA A 24 -47.80 1.02 -7.40
N SER A 25 -47.30 2.21 -7.05
CA SER A 25 -45.92 2.67 -7.26
C SER A 25 -44.91 1.54 -7.08
N ALA A 26 -44.14 1.25 -8.13
CA ALA A 26 -42.99 0.36 -8.03
C ALA A 26 -42.00 0.91 -6.99
N PRO A 27 -41.45 0.07 -6.09
CA PRO A 27 -40.42 0.52 -5.18
C PRO A 27 -39.16 0.80 -5.99
N ILE A 28 -38.64 2.02 -5.84
CA ILE A 28 -37.30 2.39 -6.29
C ILE A 28 -36.35 1.48 -5.49
N ALA A 29 -35.75 0.49 -6.13
CA ALA A 29 -34.69 -0.28 -5.51
C ALA A 29 -33.56 0.68 -5.15
N PRO A 30 -33.09 0.73 -3.89
CA PRO A 30 -31.90 1.50 -3.58
C PRO A 30 -30.76 0.93 -4.40
N SER A 31 -30.16 1.77 -5.24
CA SER A 31 -28.90 1.45 -5.90
C SER A 31 -27.83 1.45 -4.82
N SER A 32 -27.63 0.29 -4.20
CA SER A 32 -26.45 0.03 -3.39
C SER A 32 -25.27 -0.03 -4.35
N SER A 33 -24.65 1.12 -4.60
CA SER A 33 -23.24 1.09 -4.98
C SER A 33 -22.52 0.32 -3.88
N PRO A 34 -21.70 -0.71 -4.19
CA PRO A 34 -20.87 -1.30 -3.16
C PRO A 34 -19.97 -0.17 -2.65
N GLU A 35 -20.15 0.20 -1.39
CA GLU A 35 -19.09 0.88 -0.65
C GLU A 35 -17.86 -0.03 -0.79
N ASP A 36 -16.78 0.56 -1.25
CA ASP A 36 -15.52 -0.12 -1.54
C ASP A 36 -14.92 -0.61 -0.23
N GLU A 37 -15.37 -1.77 0.26
CA GLU A 37 -14.80 -2.50 1.41
C GLU A 37 -13.50 -3.20 1.01
N SER A 38 -12.64 -2.52 0.25
CA SER A 38 -11.30 -3.02 -0.03
C SER A 38 -10.55 -3.17 1.29
N GLU A 39 -10.10 -4.39 1.61
CA GLU A 39 -9.24 -4.63 2.76
C GLU A 39 -8.01 -3.70 2.68
N PRO A 40 -7.58 -3.08 3.80
CA PRO A 40 -6.43 -2.20 3.79
C PRO A 40 -5.20 -2.96 3.28
N SER A 41 -4.39 -2.29 2.47
CA SER A 41 -3.20 -2.89 1.87
C SER A 41 -2.34 -3.56 2.95
N PRO A 42 -1.85 -4.79 2.73
CA PRO A 42 -0.97 -5.46 3.69
C PRO A 42 0.38 -4.73 3.88
N LEU A 43 0.69 -3.77 3.00
CA LEU A 43 1.86 -2.90 3.05
C LEU A 43 1.67 -1.67 3.94
N LEU A 44 0.42 -1.34 4.32
CA LEU A 44 0.15 -0.28 5.28
C LEU A 44 0.14 -0.81 6.71
N PRO A 45 0.65 -0.03 7.68
CA PRO A 45 0.48 -0.33 9.09
C PRO A 45 -0.98 -0.11 9.52
N VAL A 46 -1.41 -0.90 10.50
CA VAL A 46 -2.68 -0.74 11.19
C VAL A 46 -2.39 -0.18 12.58
N TYR A 47 -2.95 0.99 12.88
CA TYR A 47 -2.81 1.58 14.20
C TYR A 47 -3.52 0.68 15.24
N PRO A 48 -2.81 0.15 16.26
CA PRO A 48 -3.39 -0.84 17.17
C PRO A 48 -4.42 -0.20 18.12
N ASP A 49 -5.50 -0.91 18.41
CA ASP A 49 -6.55 -0.48 19.35
C ASP A 49 -6.03 -0.29 20.79
N GLY A 50 -4.90 -0.94 21.12
CA GLY A 50 -4.13 -0.71 22.34
C GLY A 50 -2.70 -0.30 22.00
N TYR A 51 -2.33 0.94 22.30
CA TYR A 51 -1.03 1.49 21.93
C TYR A 51 0.03 1.18 23.01
N THR A 52 0.58 -0.03 22.94
CA THR A 52 1.66 -0.53 23.82
C THR A 52 2.89 -0.86 23.00
N ILE A 53 4.07 -0.91 23.65
CA ILE A 53 5.32 -1.27 22.99
C ILE A 53 5.22 -2.63 22.27
N ASP A 54 4.62 -3.64 22.88
CA ASP A 54 4.49 -4.98 22.29
C ASP A 54 3.68 -4.96 20.98
N ASN A 55 2.57 -4.21 20.96
CA ASN A 55 1.71 -4.12 19.78
C ASN A 55 2.38 -3.30 18.67
N VAL A 56 3.04 -2.21 19.05
CA VAL A 56 3.76 -1.35 18.12
C VAL A 56 4.96 -2.08 17.53
N GLN A 57 5.71 -2.82 18.33
CA GLN A 57 6.78 -3.70 17.87
C GLN A 57 6.24 -4.71 16.86
N ALA A 58 5.21 -5.47 17.23
CA ALA A 58 4.67 -6.53 16.38
C ALA A 58 4.21 -5.99 15.01
N GLU A 59 3.52 -4.84 15.02
CA GLU A 59 3.03 -4.24 13.79
C GLU A 59 4.16 -3.63 12.94
N THR A 60 5.13 -2.98 13.57
CA THR A 60 6.29 -2.41 12.87
C THR A 60 7.13 -3.52 12.22
N GLU A 61 7.37 -4.62 12.93
CA GLU A 61 8.10 -5.76 12.38
C GLU A 61 7.30 -6.46 11.27
N ARG A 62 5.97 -6.61 11.42
CA ARG A 62 5.10 -7.15 10.36
C ARG A 62 5.24 -6.33 9.08
N VAL A 63 5.12 -5.01 9.18
CA VAL A 63 5.18 -4.12 8.01
C VAL A 63 6.58 -4.11 7.42
N ALA A 64 7.64 -4.04 8.24
CA ALA A 64 9.01 -4.08 7.76
C ALA A 64 9.31 -5.36 6.95
N VAL A 65 8.84 -6.53 7.42
CA VAL A 65 8.99 -7.79 6.67
C VAL A 65 8.27 -7.73 5.32
N ARG A 66 7.06 -7.16 5.28
CA ARG A 66 6.29 -7.04 4.03
C ARG A 66 6.97 -6.11 3.03
N ILE A 67 7.47 -4.96 3.49
CA ILE A 67 8.19 -3.99 2.66
C ILE A 67 9.50 -4.60 2.15
N THR A 68 10.30 -5.22 3.03
CA THR A 68 11.55 -5.86 2.63
C THR A 68 11.31 -7.00 1.64
N GLY A 69 10.19 -7.72 1.74
CA GLY A 69 9.80 -8.73 0.76
C GLY A 69 9.51 -8.21 -0.65
N LEU A 70 9.38 -6.89 -0.84
CA LEU A 70 9.23 -6.26 -2.16
C LEU A 70 10.57 -6.05 -2.87
N VAL A 71 11.68 -5.96 -2.12
CA VAL A 71 13.02 -5.82 -2.70
C VAL A 71 13.41 -7.14 -3.36
N ALA A 72 13.84 -7.08 -4.64
CA ALA A 72 14.02 -8.25 -5.51
C ALA A 72 14.57 -9.50 -4.81
N VAL A 73 13.73 -10.54 -4.75
CA VAL A 73 14.09 -11.87 -4.25
C VAL A 73 15.10 -12.56 -5.17
N ALA A 74 15.10 -12.22 -6.47
CA ALA A 74 16.10 -12.68 -7.41
C ALA A 74 17.38 -11.83 -7.28
N GLY A 75 18.50 -12.48 -7.00
CA GLY A 75 19.79 -11.80 -6.75
C GLY A 75 20.02 -11.43 -5.29
N LEU A 76 19.21 -11.89 -4.33
CA LEU A 76 19.47 -11.69 -2.90
C LEU A 76 20.71 -12.48 -2.45
N LEU A 77 21.75 -11.79 -1.99
CA LEU A 77 22.95 -12.39 -1.40
C LEU A 77 22.86 -12.47 0.13
N GLY A 78 22.23 -11.49 0.76
CA GLY A 78 22.10 -11.45 2.21
C GLY A 78 21.10 -10.41 2.69
N GLN A 79 20.54 -10.65 3.87
CA GLN A 79 19.68 -9.71 4.57
C GLN A 79 20.09 -9.69 6.03
N ASP A 80 20.42 -8.50 6.52
CA ASP A 80 20.64 -8.23 7.94
C ASP A 80 19.47 -7.42 8.48
N THR A 81 18.94 -7.84 9.62
CA THR A 81 17.81 -7.20 10.30
C THR A 81 18.21 -6.81 11.72
N TYR A 82 17.97 -5.55 12.06
CA TYR A 82 18.14 -5.02 13.41
C TYR A 82 16.83 -4.33 13.83
N SER A 83 16.30 -4.69 14.99
CA SER A 83 15.14 -4.01 15.57
C SER A 83 15.39 -3.71 17.05
N GLN A 84 14.90 -2.56 17.51
CA GLN A 84 14.99 -2.17 18.91
C GLN A 84 14.02 -1.04 19.25
N GLU A 85 13.74 -0.90 20.54
CA GLU A 85 13.16 0.31 21.09
C GLU A 85 14.22 1.41 21.14
N VAL A 86 13.85 2.62 20.70
CA VAL A 86 14.72 3.79 20.65
C VAL A 86 14.07 4.92 21.45
N GLU A 87 14.82 5.51 22.36
CA GLU A 87 14.38 6.69 23.11
C GLU A 87 14.17 7.86 22.15
N ASN A 88 13.04 8.57 22.30
CA ASN A 88 12.79 9.75 21.51
C ASN A 88 13.56 10.94 22.11
N THR A 89 14.48 11.53 21.35
CA THR A 89 15.32 12.63 21.84
C THR A 89 14.66 14.00 21.75
N GLU A 90 13.56 14.13 21.00
CA GLU A 90 12.87 15.39 20.75
C GLU A 90 11.59 15.54 21.60
N ARG A 91 11.07 14.44 22.13
CA ARG A 91 9.88 14.39 22.99
C ARG A 91 9.98 13.24 23.99
N GLU A 92 9.20 13.30 25.05
CA GLU A 92 9.06 12.19 26.00
C GLU A 92 8.54 10.93 25.29
N GLY A 93 9.07 9.77 25.69
CA GLY A 93 8.67 8.47 25.16
C GLY A 93 9.73 7.77 24.31
N SER A 94 9.30 6.73 23.59
CA SER A 94 10.16 5.89 22.75
C SER A 94 9.47 5.55 21.43
N TYR A 95 10.15 4.86 20.53
CA TYR A 95 9.54 4.26 19.34
C TYR A 95 10.22 2.94 19.02
N TRP A 96 9.55 2.07 18.27
CA TRP A 96 10.19 0.86 17.74
C TRP A 96 10.78 1.15 16.37
N GLY A 97 12.08 0.90 16.21
CA GLY A 97 12.81 1.05 14.95
C GLY A 97 13.20 -0.30 14.38
N VAL A 98 13.09 -0.45 13.07
CA VAL A 98 13.59 -1.59 12.29
C VAL A 98 14.51 -1.08 11.19
N LEU A 99 15.68 -1.68 11.06
CA LEU A 99 16.62 -1.49 9.95
C LEU A 99 16.85 -2.84 9.28
N ASN A 100 16.47 -2.94 8.01
CA ASN A 100 16.86 -4.03 7.13
C ASN A 100 17.88 -3.53 6.12
N THR A 101 19.00 -4.22 6.02
CA THR A 101 20.02 -4.02 4.97
C THR A 101 20.00 -5.25 4.08
N ILE A 102 19.81 -5.04 2.79
CA ILE A 102 19.57 -6.09 1.81
C ILE A 102 20.68 -5.98 0.78
N THR A 103 21.57 -6.96 0.77
CA THR A 103 22.69 -7.04 -0.17
C THR A 103 22.27 -7.90 -1.34
N LEU A 104 22.40 -7.34 -2.54
CA LEU A 104 22.00 -7.95 -3.81
C LEU A 104 23.25 -8.28 -4.65
N GLU A 105 23.05 -9.07 -5.70
CA GLU A 105 24.07 -9.35 -6.70
C GLU A 105 24.57 -8.04 -7.35
N PRO A 106 25.89 -7.94 -7.68
CA PRO A 106 26.49 -6.72 -8.20
C PRO A 106 25.88 -6.13 -9.48
N ASP A 107 25.20 -6.95 -10.28
CA ASP A 107 24.54 -6.56 -11.53
C ASP A 107 23.08 -6.13 -11.34
N VAL A 108 22.55 -6.24 -10.12
CA VAL A 108 21.22 -5.70 -9.77
C VAL A 108 21.34 -4.22 -9.46
N GLU A 109 20.54 -3.40 -10.14
CA GLU A 109 20.52 -1.95 -9.92
C GLU A 109 19.72 -1.60 -8.66
N ALA A 110 20.42 -1.39 -7.53
CA ALA A 110 19.81 -1.09 -6.22
C ALA A 110 18.90 0.14 -6.23
N GLU A 111 19.26 1.19 -6.99
CA GLU A 111 18.44 2.37 -7.18
C GLU A 111 17.08 2.02 -7.78
N ILE A 112 17.07 1.26 -8.88
CA ILE A 112 15.84 0.83 -9.55
C ILE A 112 14.98 -0.02 -8.61
N GLN A 113 15.60 -0.91 -7.82
CA GLN A 113 14.89 -1.70 -6.83
C GLN A 113 14.23 -0.82 -5.77
N ALA A 114 14.98 0.10 -5.16
CA ALA A 114 14.45 1.00 -4.14
C ALA A 114 13.35 1.92 -4.69
N ALA A 115 13.49 2.42 -5.93
CA ALA A 115 12.48 3.23 -6.61
C ALA A 115 11.22 2.42 -6.93
N SER A 116 11.37 1.15 -7.36
CA SER A 116 10.23 0.25 -7.60
C SER A 116 9.45 -0.01 -6.31
N VAL A 117 10.14 -0.31 -5.21
CA VAL A 117 9.48 -0.52 -3.90
C VAL A 117 8.77 0.76 -3.44
N ALA A 118 9.38 1.93 -3.63
CA ALA A 118 8.73 3.20 -3.30
C ALA A 118 7.44 3.42 -4.11
N ALA A 119 7.42 3.05 -5.39
CA ALA A 119 6.23 3.11 -6.23
C ALA A 119 5.12 2.15 -5.74
N ASP A 120 5.47 0.89 -5.43
CA ASP A 120 4.52 -0.09 -4.90
C ASP A 120 3.91 0.38 -3.56
N LEU A 121 4.70 1.07 -2.73
CA LEU A 121 4.22 1.65 -1.48
C LEU A 121 3.33 2.87 -1.68
N ALA A 122 3.64 3.71 -2.65
CA ALA A 122 2.77 4.83 -3.02
C ALA A 122 1.41 4.33 -3.50
N ASP A 123 1.38 3.28 -4.35
CA ASP A 123 0.16 2.62 -4.78
C ASP A 123 -0.60 1.97 -3.62
N ALA A 124 0.11 1.51 -2.60
CA ALA A 124 -0.48 1.01 -1.35
C ALA A 124 -1.00 2.11 -0.42
N GLY A 125 -0.73 3.39 -0.69
CA GLY A 125 -1.21 4.53 0.10
C GLY A 125 -0.17 5.20 1.00
N TRP A 126 1.11 4.85 0.90
CA TRP A 126 2.18 5.62 1.55
C TRP A 126 2.35 6.98 0.86
N LEU A 127 2.63 8.00 1.65
CA LEU A 127 2.75 9.39 1.20
C LEU A 127 4.22 9.80 1.17
N LEU A 128 4.66 10.36 0.04
CA LEU A 128 6.01 10.92 -0.09
C LEU A 128 6.18 12.16 0.78
N VAL A 129 7.18 12.13 1.66
CA VAL A 129 7.58 13.26 2.50
C VAL A 129 8.74 14.02 1.87
N ASP A 130 9.78 13.28 1.46
CA ASP A 130 11.00 13.84 0.88
C ASP A 130 11.71 12.81 -0.01
N GLY A 131 12.61 13.26 -0.88
CA GLY A 131 13.37 12.41 -1.76
C GLY A 131 14.66 13.07 -2.25
N ALA A 132 15.72 12.27 -2.32
CA ALA A 132 17.03 12.68 -2.80
C ALA A 132 17.62 11.60 -3.71
N GLN A 133 18.29 12.04 -4.76
CA GLN A 133 19.06 11.19 -5.65
C GLN A 133 20.37 11.91 -6.03
N SER A 134 21.47 11.18 -5.96
CA SER A 134 22.77 11.60 -6.45
C SER A 134 23.49 10.44 -7.15
N PRO A 135 24.65 10.67 -7.77
CA PRO A 135 25.44 9.57 -8.34
C PRO A 135 25.92 8.53 -7.31
N SER A 136 25.88 8.83 -6.01
CA SER A 136 26.37 7.95 -4.94
C SER A 136 25.26 7.43 -4.02
N ASP A 137 24.04 7.95 -4.11
CA ASP A 137 22.96 7.56 -3.24
C ASP A 137 21.57 7.74 -3.87
N TYR A 138 20.62 6.97 -3.36
CA TYR A 138 19.20 7.20 -3.53
C TYR A 138 18.55 7.09 -2.15
N ALA A 139 17.64 8.00 -1.83
CA ALA A 139 16.86 7.95 -0.61
C ALA A 139 15.48 8.56 -0.80
N VAL A 140 14.45 7.90 -0.29
CA VAL A 140 13.08 8.44 -0.20
C VAL A 140 12.52 8.23 1.19
N ALA A 141 11.83 9.25 1.67
CA ALA A 141 11.13 9.25 2.95
C ALA A 141 9.62 9.21 2.70
N LEU A 142 8.96 8.26 3.35
CA LEU A 142 7.53 7.97 3.20
C LEU A 142 6.85 7.97 4.57
N THR A 143 5.60 8.40 4.63
CA THR A 143 4.74 8.31 5.82
C THR A 143 3.47 7.53 5.50
N SER A 144 2.99 6.75 6.46
CA SER A 144 1.74 5.97 6.32
C SER A 144 0.47 6.78 6.57
N SER A 145 0.60 7.99 7.15
CA SER A 145 -0.53 8.86 7.49
C SER A 145 -0.09 10.33 7.49
N GLU A 146 -1.03 11.24 7.27
CA GLU A 146 -0.84 12.68 7.46
C GLU A 146 -0.82 13.07 8.96
N ASP A 147 -1.36 12.21 9.83
CA ASP A 147 -1.34 12.39 11.28
C ASP A 147 -0.01 11.88 11.88
N PRO A 148 0.91 12.76 12.31
CA PRO A 148 2.24 12.37 12.77
C PRO A 148 2.23 11.61 14.11
N GLU A 149 1.14 11.64 14.87
CA GLU A 149 1.00 10.85 16.10
C GLU A 149 0.63 9.38 15.80
N ARG A 150 0.15 9.12 14.57
CA ARG A 150 -0.33 7.80 14.14
C ARG A 150 0.40 7.27 12.91
N ALA A 151 1.45 7.97 12.47
CA ALA A 151 2.22 7.65 11.29
C ALA A 151 3.46 6.82 11.61
N TRP A 152 3.60 5.68 10.93
CA TRP A 152 4.90 5.09 10.70
C TRP A 152 5.65 5.89 9.65
N PHE A 153 6.95 6.04 9.89
CA PHE A 153 7.87 6.72 8.99
C PHE A 153 8.85 5.71 8.41
N LEU A 154 9.01 5.73 7.10
CA LEU A 154 9.85 4.83 6.35
C LEU A 154 10.90 5.62 5.58
N VAL A 155 12.15 5.19 5.64
CA VAL A 155 13.21 5.62 4.72
C VAL A 155 13.67 4.41 3.92
N LEU A 156 13.52 4.49 2.61
CA LEU A 156 14.12 3.56 1.66
C LEU A 156 15.37 4.21 1.09
N GLY A 157 16.47 3.47 1.01
CA GLY A 157 17.68 3.98 0.40
C GLY A 157 18.45 2.92 -0.37
N ALA A 158 19.28 3.37 -1.31
CA ALA A 158 20.27 2.54 -1.98
C ALA A 158 21.64 3.22 -1.89
N ASP A 159 22.68 2.43 -1.59
CA ASP A 159 24.07 2.89 -1.62
C ASP A 159 24.67 2.58 -2.99
N LEU A 160 25.11 3.62 -3.69
CA LEU A 160 25.71 3.55 -5.02
C LEU A 160 27.19 3.95 -4.99
N SER A 161 27.76 4.18 -3.80
CA SER A 161 29.09 4.74 -3.62
C SER A 161 30.21 3.73 -3.91
N VAL A 162 29.92 2.42 -3.82
CA VAL A 162 30.88 1.34 -4.05
C VAL A 162 30.52 0.58 -5.35
N PRO A 163 31.32 0.73 -6.42
CA PRO A 163 31.07 0.02 -7.67
C PRO A 163 31.10 -1.50 -7.49
N GLY A 164 30.05 -2.18 -7.97
CA GLY A 164 29.91 -3.62 -7.85
C GLY A 164 29.37 -4.09 -6.50
N GLU A 165 28.95 -3.18 -5.63
CA GLU A 165 28.06 -3.48 -4.52
C GLU A 165 26.65 -2.99 -4.85
N SER A 166 25.66 -3.75 -4.41
CA SER A 166 24.25 -3.44 -4.60
C SER A 166 23.55 -3.63 -3.26
N VAL A 167 23.20 -2.53 -2.61
CA VAL A 167 22.63 -2.56 -1.26
C VAL A 167 21.40 -1.67 -1.19
N VAL A 168 20.29 -2.24 -0.71
CA VAL A 168 19.06 -1.51 -0.37
C VAL A 168 18.88 -1.51 1.13
N THR A 169 18.51 -0.36 1.69
CA THR A 169 18.18 -0.21 3.10
C THR A 169 16.71 0.14 3.27
N VAL A 170 16.05 -0.49 4.24
CA VAL A 170 14.68 -0.22 4.65
C VAL A 170 14.72 0.14 6.13
N ARG A 171 14.44 1.39 6.45
CA ARG A 171 14.40 1.90 7.82
C ARG A 171 12.98 2.29 8.16
N LEU A 172 12.34 1.55 9.05
CA LEU A 172 10.97 1.79 9.48
C LEU A 172 10.94 2.18 10.95
N SER A 173 10.26 3.26 11.27
CA SER A 173 10.02 3.71 12.64
C SER A 173 8.52 3.76 12.90
N SER A 174 8.12 3.27 14.07
CA SER A 174 6.75 3.44 14.55
C SER A 174 6.45 4.89 14.92
N PRO A 175 5.16 5.25 15.08
CA PRO A 175 4.83 6.46 15.79
C PRO A 175 5.36 6.40 17.24
N PRO A 176 5.53 7.55 17.88
CA PRO A 176 6.04 7.61 19.26
C PRO A 176 5.08 6.94 20.23
N LEU A 177 5.61 6.22 21.20
CA LEU A 177 4.93 5.79 22.41
C LEU A 177 5.03 6.89 23.47
N PRO A 178 3.94 7.20 24.20
CA PRO A 178 3.98 8.14 25.32
C PRO A 178 4.73 7.59 26.54
#